data_AF-A0A1C5FYE5-F1
#
_entry.id   AF-A0A1C5FYE5-F1
#
_cell.length_a   1.000
_cell.length_b   1.000
_cell.length_c   1.000
_cell.angle_alpha   90.00
_cell.angle_beta   90.00
_cell.angle_gamma   90.00
#
_symmetry.space_group_name_H-M   'P 1'
#
loop_
_entity.id
_entity.type
_entity.pdbx_description
1 polymer ?
#
loop_
_entity_poly.entity_id
_entity_poly.type
_entity_poly.pdbx_seq_one_letter_code
_entity_poly.pdbx_strand_id
1 'polypeptide(L)' 'MVAPGSRSEGMTRVRTVCSYCGVGCGMVLDVGMGPDGRRTVLKASGDREHPANYGRLCTKGATTAD' A
#
# COMPACT_ATOMS: atom_id res chain seq x y z
N MET A 1 26.34 11.49 5.79
CA MET A 1 25.88 10.47 6.75
C MET A 1 24.37 10.28 6.58
N VAL A 2 23.94 9.51 5.58
CA VAL A 2 22.51 9.17 5.39
C VAL A 2 22.23 7.91 6.21
N ALA A 3 21.35 8.01 7.20
CA ALA A 3 20.87 6.86 7.97
C ALA A 3 20.16 5.87 7.03
N PRO A 4 20.46 4.55 7.08
CA PRO A 4 19.69 3.57 6.34
C PRO A 4 18.34 3.41 7.06
N GLY A 5 17.34 4.12 6.58
CA GLY A 5 15.95 3.83 6.94
C GLY A 5 15.66 2.38 6.52
N SER A 6 15.43 1.53 7.52
CA SER A 6 14.82 0.19 7.46
C SER A 6 14.18 -0.16 6.10
N ARG A 7 14.99 -0.63 5.15
CA ARG A 7 14.49 -1.30 3.96
C ARG A 7 14.38 -2.77 4.32
N SER A 8 13.18 -3.26 4.57
CA SER A 8 12.93 -4.70 4.48
C SER A 8 13.34 -5.13 3.07
N GLU A 9 14.46 -5.84 2.94
CA GLU A 9 15.24 -6.08 1.70
C GLU A 9 14.52 -6.87 0.58
N GLY A 10 13.20 -7.00 0.62
CA GLY A 10 12.39 -7.56 -0.46
C GLY A 10 11.01 -6.93 -0.62
N MET A 11 10.69 -5.86 0.11
CA MET A 11 9.36 -5.22 0.09
C MET A 11 9.44 -3.75 -0.33
N THR A 12 8.82 -3.44 -1.45
CA THR A 12 8.66 -2.08 -1.99
C THR A 12 7.32 -1.52 -1.58
N ARG A 13 7.33 -0.35 -0.94
CA ARG A 13 6.12 0.37 -0.59
C ARG A 13 5.71 1.31 -1.73
N VAL A 14 4.51 1.13 -2.27
CA VAL A 14 3.97 1.91 -3.39
C VAL A 14 2.77 2.71 -2.90
N ARG A 15 2.80 4.03 -3.05
CA ARG A 15 1.64 4.89 -2.79
C ARG A 15 0.78 4.96 -4.05
N THR A 16 -0.52 4.73 -3.92
CA THR A 16 -1.49 4.76 -5.03
C THR A 16 -2.85 5.25 -4.54
N VAL A 17 -3.84 5.29 -5.42
CA VAL A 17 -5.21 5.71 -5.14
C VAL A 17 -6.16 4.53 -5.29
N CYS A 18 -7.13 4.42 -4.37
CA CYS A 18 -8.15 3.38 -4.38
C CYS A 18 -9.11 3.56 -5.56
N SER A 19 -9.10 2.59 -6.48
CA SER A 19 -9.97 2.54 -7.66
C SER A 19 -11.46 2.33 -7.33
N TYR A 20 -11.78 1.86 -6.12
CA TYR A 20 -13.15 1.49 -5.74
C TYR A 20 -14.00 2.67 -5.26
N CYS A 21 -13.39 3.76 -4.81
CA CYS A 21 -14.10 4.74 -4.00
C CYS A 21 -14.50 6.04 -4.71
N GLY A 22 -14.01 6.33 -5.92
CA GLY A 22 -14.38 7.54 -6.69
C GLY A 22 -13.92 8.88 -6.08
N VAL A 23 -13.87 8.99 -4.75
CA VAL A 23 -13.34 10.10 -3.96
C VAL A 23 -11.80 10.11 -3.90
N GLY A 24 -11.16 9.08 -4.46
CA GLY A 24 -9.71 9.02 -4.56
C GLY A 24 -8.98 8.77 -3.23
N CYS A 25 -9.44 7.83 -2.41
CA CYS A 25 -8.72 7.50 -1.17
C CYS A 25 -7.28 7.04 -1.47
N GLY A 26 -6.28 7.81 -1.05
CA GLY A 26 -4.88 7.36 -1.00
C GLY A 26 -4.68 6.09 -0.17
N MET A 27 -3.94 5.16 -0.75
CA MET A 27 -3.58 3.88 -0.15
C MET A 27 -2.11 3.56 -0.40
N VAL A 28 -1.58 2.69 0.43
CA VAL A 28 -0.20 2.24 0.44
C VAL A 28 -0.20 0.73 0.24
N LEU A 29 0.49 0.28 -0.80
CA LEU A 29 0.67 -1.12 -1.13
C LEU A 29 2.07 -1.55 -0.69
N ASP A 30 2.15 -2.61 0.11
CA ASP A 30 3.42 -3.29 0.36
C ASP A 30 3.56 -4.41 -0.69
N VAL A 31 4.48 -4.22 -1.64
CA VAL A 31 4.73 -5.13 -2.76
C VAL A 31 6.00 -5.92 -2.49
N GLY A 32 5.93 -7.24 -2.47
CA GLY A 32 7.10 -8.11 -2.32
C GLY A 32 7.14 -9.19 -3.38
N MET A 33 8.08 -10.12 -3.24
CA MET A 33 8.07 -11.34 -4.05
C MET A 33 7.08 -12.34 -3.47
N GLY A 34 6.11 -12.75 -4.29
CA GLY A 34 5.20 -13.84 -3.97
C GLY A 34 5.88 -15.22 -4.12
N PRO A 35 5.19 -16.29 -3.74
CA PRO A 35 5.72 -17.66 -3.81
C PRO A 35 6.09 -18.08 -5.24
N ASP A 36 5.46 -17.48 -6.26
CA ASP A 36 5.74 -17.73 -7.68
C ASP A 36 6.95 -16.94 -8.24
N GLY A 37 7.71 -16.25 -7.37
CA GLY A 37 8.83 -15.39 -7.78
C GLY A 37 8.43 -14.10 -8.50
N ARG A 38 7.12 -13.82 -8.60
CA ARG A 38 6.57 -12.59 -9.18
C ARG A 38 6.37 -11.52 -8.11
N ARG A 39 6.37 -10.25 -8.53
CA ARG A 39 5.98 -9.14 -7.64
C ARG A 39 4.48 -9.24 -7.36
N THR A 40 4.14 -9.39 -6.09
CA THR A 40 2.77 -9.50 -5.60
C THR A 40 2.54 -8.45 -4.53
N VAL A 41 1.33 -7.90 -4.52
CA VAL A 41 0.87 -7.04 -3.43
C VAL A 41 0.62 -7.93 -2.22
N LEU A 42 1.41 -7.75 -1.16
CA LEU A 42 1.30 -8.53 0.07
C LEU A 42 0.31 -7.89 1.05
N LYS A 43 0.13 -6.57 0.96
CA LYS A 43 -0.77 -5.83 1.84
C LYS A 43 -1.23 -4.52 1.19
N ALA A 44 -2.48 -4.18 1.41
CA ALA A 44 -3.05 -2.85 1.17
C ALA A 44 -3.35 -2.17 2.51
N SER A 45 -2.95 -0.91 2.66
CA SER A 45 -3.22 -0.09 3.86
C SER A 45 -3.60 1.33 3.46
N GLY A 46 -4.37 2.04 4.29
CA GLY A 46 -4.70 3.44 4.02
C GLY A 46 -3.50 4.36 4.20
N ASP A 47 -3.38 5.38 3.36
CA ASP A 47 -2.36 6.40 3.53
C ASP A 47 -2.80 7.44 4.57
N ARG A 48 -2.11 7.46 5.72
CA ARG A 48 -2.43 8.37 6.84
C ARG A 48 -2.19 9.83 6.50
N GLU A 49 -1.30 10.11 5.54
CA GLU A 49 -0.99 11.47 5.12
C GLU A 49 -1.98 11.99 4.07
N HIS A 50 -2.88 11.13 3.56
CA HIS A 50 -3.72 11.49 2.44
C HIS A 50 -4.98 12.27 2.88
N PRO A 51 -5.24 13.47 2.33
CA PRO A 51 -6.28 14.37 2.83
C PRO A 51 -7.70 13.84 2.65
N ALA A 52 -7.94 12.93 1.70
CA ALA A 52 -9.27 12.39 1.45
C ALA A 52 -9.71 11.33 2.47
N ASN A 53 -8.77 10.62 3.12
CA ASN A 53 -9.13 9.49 3.97
C ASN A 53 -8.35 9.37 5.29
N TYR A 54 -7.24 10.09 5.46
CA TYR A 54 -6.43 10.09 6.68
C TYR A 54 -6.10 8.68 7.20
N GLY A 55 -5.87 7.74 6.28
CA GLY A 55 -5.56 6.33 6.56
C GLY A 55 -6.77 5.41 6.71
N ARG A 56 -8.00 5.90 6.56
CA ARG A 56 -9.23 5.09 6.67
C ARG A 56 -9.67 4.58 5.31
N LEU A 57 -9.48 3.29 5.06
CA LEU A 57 -10.04 2.61 3.88
C LEU A 57 -11.38 1.96 4.22
N CYS A 58 -12.29 1.93 3.25
CA CYS A 58 -13.48 1.08 3.32
C CYS A 58 -13.09 -0.40 3.15
N THR A 59 -14.00 -1.32 3.43
CA THR A 59 -13.76 -2.76 3.25
C THR A 59 -13.22 -3.10 1.86
N LYS A 60 -13.76 -2.49 0.80
CA LYS A 60 -13.33 -2.74 -0.59
C LYS A 60 -11.87 -2.39 -0.83
N GLY A 61 -11.39 -1.26 -0.27
CA GLY A 61 -10.01 -0.81 -0.42
C GLY A 61 -9.03 -1.53 0.52
N ALA A 62 -9.51 -1.94 1.70
CA ALA A 62 -8.69 -2.65 2.68
C ALA A 62 -8.41 -4.10 2.28
N THR A 63 -9.35 -4.77 1.59
CA THR A 63 -9.23 -6.17 1.17
C THR A 63 -8.84 -6.33 -0.30
N THR A 64 -8.38 -5.27 -0.97
CA THR A 64 -7.96 -5.37 -2.39
C THR A 64 -6.70 -6.22 -2.60
N ALA A 65 -5.90 -6.41 -1.56
CA ALA A 65 -4.66 -7.18 -1.59
C ALA A 65 -4.81 -8.60 -1.01
N ASP A 66 -6.02 -8.99 -0.62
CA ASP A 66 -6.33 -10.34 -0.14
C ASP A 66 -6.63 -11.28 -1.32
#